data_AF-A0A8J0SW22-F1
#
_entry.id   AF-A0A8J0SW22-F1
#
_cell.length_a   1.000
_cell.length_b   1.000
_cell.length_c   1.000
_cell.angle_alpha   90.00
_cell.angle_beta   90.00
_cell.angle_gamma   90.00
#
_symmetry.space_group_name_H-M   'P 1'
#
loop_
_entity.id
_entity.type
_entity.pdbx_description
1 polymer ?
#
loop_
_entity_poly.entity_id
_entity_poly.type
_entity_poly.pdbx_seq_one_letter_code
_entity_poly.pdbx_strand_id
1 'polypeptide(L)'
;MACYISLVFLLGFPAMYSGSHTLQFYVTISSAAYPGLPQYSIIAYVDDVQYGRYNSDTRRCEPLIQSLMVFSEHLENQTKLAQQTEITQKAFMNLITDLLNKNYDINYVFQTKAACVLHEDGTVDVYKEVALDGKELIVFDKERQEFVPATQEAVLLAQLLNKQANAMEDKIFMENECTQHLTLYLPYIKNYLDKKVPRVKLSSSESESGTKLHCRVYGFYPRDVEVKWIKNGRDEIHSEEAAQILPNPDGTYQIRVSVGVTPEEGATYSCHIDHSSLEKTLVVPFETETKNSHITYILIAVGVIVLFLAFGLGFFIQRKMKGFKGSQQRVSTNEQETTQQENIL
;
A
#
# COMPACT_ATOMS: atom_id res chain seq x y z
N MET A 1 -58.36 -14.21 33.08
CA MET A 1 -57.79 -14.21 31.73
C MET A 1 -57.39 -12.78 31.37
N ALA A 2 -56.11 -12.46 31.50
CA ALA A 2 -55.52 -11.21 31.00
C ALA A 2 -54.17 -11.60 30.39
N CYS A 3 -54.06 -11.37 29.08
CA CYS A 3 -52.94 -11.78 28.24
C CYS A 3 -51.83 -10.72 28.35
N TYR A 4 -50.72 -11.03 29.02
CA TYR A 4 -49.53 -10.20 28.98
C TYR A 4 -48.63 -10.71 27.85
N ILE A 5 -48.54 -9.93 26.77
CA ILE A 5 -47.57 -10.11 25.69
C ILE A 5 -46.23 -9.59 26.23
N SER A 6 -45.35 -10.51 26.63
CA SER A 6 -43.95 -10.18 26.89
C SER A 6 -43.24 -9.95 25.55
N LEU A 7 -42.99 -8.68 25.22
CA LEU A 7 -41.98 -8.31 24.21
C LEU A 7 -40.61 -8.76 24.74
N VAL A 8 -40.11 -9.87 24.19
CA VAL A 8 -38.69 -10.23 24.32
C VAL A 8 -37.92 -9.24 23.46
N PHE A 9 -37.29 -8.25 24.11
CA PHE A 9 -36.19 -7.51 23.51
C PHE A 9 -35.09 -8.51 23.20
N LEU A 10 -35.01 -8.95 21.94
CA LEU A 10 -33.78 -9.50 21.37
C LEU A 10 -32.76 -8.36 21.41
N LEU A 11 -31.96 -8.34 22.48
CA LEU A 11 -30.67 -7.66 22.49
C LEU A 11 -29.90 -8.24 21.31
N GLY A 12 -29.80 -7.47 20.22
CA GLY A 12 -28.99 -7.83 19.08
C GLY A 12 -27.59 -8.13 19.58
N PHE A 13 -27.14 -9.37 19.39
CA PHE A 13 -25.73 -9.69 19.49
C PHE A 13 -24.97 -8.67 18.63
N PRO A 14 -23.94 -7.98 19.17
CA PRO A 14 -23.10 -7.14 18.33
C PRO A 14 -22.56 -8.01 17.21
N ALA A 15 -22.54 -7.44 16.00
CA ALA A 15 -22.14 -8.10 14.77
C ALA A 15 -20.92 -9.00 15.03
N MET A 16 -21.08 -10.32 14.84
CA MET A 16 -19.96 -11.25 14.85
C MET A 16 -18.95 -10.75 13.82
N TYR A 17 -17.79 -10.32 14.30
CA TYR A 17 -16.64 -10.02 13.46
C TYR A 17 -16.25 -11.34 12.77
N SER A 18 -16.29 -11.36 11.45
CA SER A 18 -15.79 -12.51 10.69
C SER A 18 -14.29 -12.29 10.47
N GLY A 19 -13.48 -13.17 11.03
CA GLY A 19 -12.03 -13.10 11.12
C GLY A 19 -11.53 -12.91 12.56
N SER A 20 -10.36 -13.47 12.84
CA SER A 20 -9.59 -13.16 14.05
C SER A 20 -9.01 -11.74 13.97
N HIS A 21 -8.91 -11.05 15.10
CA HIS A 21 -8.26 -9.74 15.19
C HIS A 21 -6.99 -9.81 16.04
N THR A 22 -5.95 -9.11 15.60
CA THR A 22 -4.67 -9.06 16.30
C THR A 22 -4.50 -7.71 16.98
N LEU A 23 -4.21 -7.67 18.28
CA LEU A 23 -3.69 -6.46 18.93
C LEU A 23 -2.19 -6.64 19.12
N GLN A 24 -1.41 -5.68 18.64
CA GLN A 24 0.05 -5.79 18.62
C GLN A 24 0.74 -4.52 19.10
N PHE A 25 1.79 -4.72 19.90
CA PHE A 25 2.66 -3.69 20.44
C PHE A 25 4.10 -3.95 20.02
N TYR A 26 4.75 -2.93 19.46
CA TYR A 26 6.18 -2.88 19.25
C TYR A 26 6.78 -1.90 20.24
N VAL A 27 7.59 -2.41 21.17
CA VAL A 27 8.31 -1.63 22.17
C VAL A 27 9.77 -1.57 21.77
N THR A 28 10.34 -0.37 21.76
CA THR A 28 11.78 -0.17 21.54
C THR A 28 12.34 0.63 22.69
N ILE A 29 13.47 0.18 23.24
CA ILE A 29 14.25 0.94 24.21
C ILE A 29 15.74 0.94 23.84
N SER A 30 16.36 2.11 23.85
CA SER A 30 17.79 2.26 23.64
C SER A 30 18.52 2.55 24.95
N SER A 31 19.70 1.94 25.14
CA SER A 31 20.51 2.18 26.35
C SER A 31 21.02 3.62 26.43
N ALA A 32 21.21 4.29 25.28
CA ALA A 32 21.57 5.69 25.18
C ALA A 32 20.58 6.49 24.34
N ALA A 33 20.56 7.81 24.54
CA ALA A 33 19.75 8.71 23.74
C ALA A 33 20.35 8.86 22.33
N TYR A 34 19.49 8.82 21.32
CA TYR A 34 19.85 9.11 19.93
C TYR A 34 19.23 10.44 19.50
N PRO A 35 19.97 11.35 18.85
CA PRO A 35 19.40 12.60 18.38
C PRO A 35 18.18 12.37 17.48
N GLY A 36 17.05 12.98 17.85
CA GLY A 36 15.80 12.89 17.09
C GLY A 36 15.00 11.61 17.29
N LEU A 37 15.41 10.70 18.19
CA LEU A 37 14.66 9.50 18.54
C LEU A 37 14.41 9.43 20.06
N PRO A 38 13.19 9.09 20.49
CA PRO A 38 12.92 8.87 21.90
C PRO A 38 13.68 7.63 22.39
N GLN A 39 14.19 7.68 23.63
CA GLN A 39 14.89 6.55 24.24
C GLN A 39 13.96 5.34 24.43
N TYR A 40 12.67 5.57 24.64
CA TYR A 40 11.66 4.52 24.77
C TYR A 40 10.45 4.86 23.91
N SER A 41 9.90 3.87 23.21
CA SER A 41 8.67 4.03 22.44
C SER A 41 7.83 2.76 22.43
N ILE A 42 6.51 2.94 22.34
CA ILE A 42 5.54 1.87 22.07
C ILE A 42 4.76 2.29 20.83
N ILE A 43 4.62 1.38 19.88
CA ILE A 43 3.75 1.54 18.71
C ILE A 43 2.68 0.46 18.79
N ALA A 44 1.41 0.84 18.68
CA ALA A 44 0.27 -0.05 18.85
C ALA A 44 -0.54 -0.18 17.56
N TYR A 45 -0.88 -1.43 17.22
CA TYR A 45 -1.61 -1.83 16.04
C TYR A 45 -2.83 -2.67 16.41
N VAL A 46 -3.93 -2.47 15.67
CA VAL A 46 -4.99 -3.47 15.56
C VAL A 46 -4.96 -3.97 14.12
N ASP A 47 -4.81 -5.27 13.96
CA ASP A 47 -4.37 -5.91 12.73
C ASP A 47 -3.13 -5.18 12.20
N ASP A 48 -3.17 -4.69 10.97
CA ASP A 48 -2.08 -3.91 10.38
C ASP A 48 -2.28 -2.38 10.49
N VAL A 49 -3.30 -1.92 11.21
CA VAL A 49 -3.62 -0.50 11.36
C VAL A 49 -3.03 0.07 12.64
N GLN A 50 -2.09 1.00 12.49
CA GLN A 50 -1.52 1.73 13.61
C GLN A 50 -2.56 2.66 14.22
N TYR A 51 -2.97 2.40 15.46
CA TYR A 51 -4.02 3.19 16.12
C TYR A 51 -3.47 4.15 17.18
N GLY A 52 -2.26 3.89 17.70
CA GLY A 52 -1.69 4.68 18.78
C GLY A 52 -0.18 4.55 18.92
N ARG A 53 0.39 5.47 19.70
CA ARG A 53 1.81 5.46 20.07
C ARG A 53 2.05 6.07 21.45
N TYR A 54 3.18 5.72 22.05
CA TYR A 54 3.73 6.34 23.26
C TYR A 54 5.24 6.55 23.07
N ASN A 55 5.80 7.61 23.65
CA ASN A 55 7.25 7.78 23.72
C ASN A 55 7.73 8.46 25.00
N SER A 56 9.01 8.30 25.32
CA SER A 56 9.65 8.86 26.52
C SER A 56 9.69 10.39 26.56
N ASP A 57 9.56 11.07 25.42
CA ASP A 57 9.73 12.51 25.31
C ASP A 57 8.45 13.23 25.73
N THR A 58 7.31 12.74 25.23
CA THR A 58 5.97 13.25 25.55
C THR A 58 5.37 12.58 26.79
N ARG A 59 5.80 11.35 27.09
CA ARG A 59 5.28 10.47 28.15
C ARG A 59 3.77 10.33 28.14
N ARG A 60 3.16 10.30 26.94
CA ARG A 60 1.71 10.20 26.74
C ARG A 60 1.36 9.23 25.63
N CYS A 61 0.25 8.51 25.81
CA CYS A 61 -0.36 7.76 24.73
C CYS A 61 -1.09 8.74 23.80
N GLU A 62 -0.76 8.70 22.52
CA GLU A 62 -1.36 9.52 21.47
C GLU A 62 -2.20 8.62 20.55
N PRO A 63 -3.52 8.86 20.41
CA PRO A 63 -4.34 8.19 19.42
C PRO A 63 -4.03 8.77 18.04
N LEU A 64 -3.81 7.90 17.06
CA LEU A 64 -3.58 8.29 15.67
C LEU A 64 -4.85 8.22 14.82
N ILE A 65 -5.89 7.60 15.36
CA ILE A 65 -7.21 7.53 14.76
C ILE A 65 -8.15 8.48 15.51
N GLN A 66 -8.72 9.44 14.78
CA GLN A 66 -9.56 10.51 15.35
C GLN A 66 -10.76 9.97 16.15
N SER A 67 -11.37 8.87 15.71
CA SER A 67 -12.52 8.27 16.40
C SER A 67 -12.19 7.73 17.80
N LEU A 68 -10.92 7.44 18.08
CA LEU A 68 -10.48 6.96 19.40
C LEU A 68 -10.33 8.09 20.44
N MET A 69 -10.37 9.36 20.03
CA MET A 69 -10.28 10.49 20.98
C MET A 69 -11.44 10.55 21.98
N VAL A 70 -12.55 9.86 21.70
CA VAL A 70 -13.69 9.74 22.63
C VAL A 70 -13.32 9.04 23.93
N PHE A 71 -12.24 8.24 23.93
CA PHE A 71 -11.79 7.43 25.07
C PHE A 71 -10.75 8.14 25.92
N SER A 72 -10.95 9.42 26.25
CA SER A 72 -9.95 10.23 26.96
C SER A 72 -9.54 9.64 28.32
N GLU A 73 -10.49 9.20 29.13
CA GLU A 73 -10.21 8.60 30.45
C GLU A 73 -9.45 7.28 30.32
N HIS A 74 -9.85 6.42 29.38
CA HIS A 74 -9.13 5.18 29.08
C HIS A 74 -7.71 5.47 28.60
N LEU A 75 -7.53 6.46 27.74
CA LEU A 75 -6.22 6.88 27.24
C LEU A 75 -5.31 7.42 28.36
N GLU A 76 -5.86 8.11 29.35
CA GLU A 76 -5.11 8.53 30.55
C GLU A 76 -4.65 7.32 31.39
N ASN A 77 -5.51 6.31 31.55
CA ASN A 77 -5.13 5.07 32.23
C ASN A 77 -4.05 4.31 31.46
N GLN A 78 -4.19 4.21 30.13
CA GLN A 78 -3.17 3.63 29.25
C GLN A 78 -1.86 4.41 29.29
N THR A 79 -1.93 5.74 29.43
CA THR A 79 -0.73 6.57 29.62
C THR A 79 -0.01 6.24 30.92
N LYS A 80 -0.73 6.11 32.04
CA LYS A 80 -0.14 5.72 33.33
C LYS A 80 0.49 4.33 33.26
N LEU A 81 -0.20 3.38 32.62
CA LEU A 81 0.31 2.03 32.39
C LEU A 81 1.58 2.05 31.55
N ALA A 82 1.59 2.77 30.42
CA ALA A 82 2.78 2.90 29.57
C ALA A 82 3.98 3.53 30.30
N GLN A 83 3.75 4.51 31.18
CA GLN A 83 4.78 5.09 32.04
C GLN A 83 5.35 4.09 33.04
N GLN A 84 4.52 3.23 33.63
CA GLN A 84 4.96 2.15 34.53
C GLN A 84 5.72 1.06 33.75
N THR A 85 5.24 0.69 32.57
CA THR A 85 5.90 -0.25 31.67
C THR A 85 7.26 0.27 31.24
N GLU A 86 7.41 1.58 30.97
CA GLU A 86 8.72 2.18 30.65
C GLU A 86 9.74 1.96 31.78
N ILE A 87 9.34 2.16 33.05
CA ILE A 87 10.22 1.94 34.21
C ILE A 87 10.61 0.46 34.31
N THR A 88 9.63 -0.43 34.12
CA THR A 88 9.83 -1.89 34.20
C THR A 88 10.72 -2.38 33.07
N GLN A 89 10.53 -1.89 31.85
CA GLN A 89 11.35 -2.19 30.68
C GLN A 89 12.78 -1.68 30.83
N LYS A 90 12.99 -0.51 31.44
CA LYS A 90 14.32 -0.01 31.82
C LYS A 90 15.02 -0.94 32.80
N ALA A 91 14.31 -1.39 33.84
CA ALA A 91 14.87 -2.35 34.80
C ALA A 91 15.20 -3.69 34.14
N PHE A 92 14.32 -4.17 33.25
CA PHE A 92 14.53 -5.41 32.50
C PHE A 92 15.72 -5.32 31.55
N MET A 93 15.87 -4.21 30.84
CA MET A 93 17.03 -3.91 30.00
C MET A 93 18.33 -3.98 30.80
N ASN A 94 18.39 -3.36 31.98
CA ASN A 94 19.57 -3.38 32.83
C ASN A 94 19.88 -4.81 33.30
N LEU A 95 18.87 -5.57 33.71
CA LEU A 95 19.03 -6.99 34.08
C LEU A 95 19.64 -7.81 32.93
N ILE A 96 19.15 -7.65 31.69
CA ILE A 96 19.71 -8.36 30.55
C ILE A 96 21.15 -7.91 30.28
N THR A 97 21.42 -6.61 30.36
CA THR A 97 22.76 -6.04 30.15
C THR A 97 23.77 -6.64 31.12
N ASP A 98 23.40 -6.73 32.40
CA ASP A 98 24.21 -7.35 33.46
C ASP A 98 24.41 -8.85 33.21
N LEU A 99 23.33 -9.60 32.97
CA LEU A 99 23.39 -11.06 32.79
C LEU A 99 24.23 -11.47 31.58
N LEU A 100 24.18 -10.68 30.52
CA LEU A 100 24.94 -10.93 29.30
C LEU A 100 26.35 -10.31 29.34
N ASN A 101 26.78 -9.75 30.48
CA ASN A 101 28.05 -9.04 30.65
C ASN A 101 28.33 -8.04 29.53
N LYS A 102 27.30 -7.29 29.12
CA LYS A 102 27.41 -6.32 28.04
C LYS A 102 28.19 -5.10 28.51
N ASN A 103 28.99 -4.53 27.61
CA ASN A 103 29.73 -3.31 27.92
C ASN A 103 28.79 -2.10 27.88
N TYR A 104 28.66 -1.41 29.01
CA TYR A 104 27.85 -0.19 29.17
C TYR A 104 28.29 0.99 28.29
N ASP A 105 29.53 0.98 27.79
CA ASP A 105 30.03 1.99 26.84
C ASP A 105 29.50 1.79 25.41
N ILE A 106 28.79 0.68 25.16
CA ILE A 106 28.17 0.36 23.87
C ILE A 106 26.66 0.64 23.96
N ASN A 107 26.14 1.22 22.89
CA ASN A 107 24.70 1.44 22.77
C ASN A 107 24.02 0.17 22.27
N TYR A 108 22.96 -0.23 22.97
CA TYR A 108 22.14 -1.39 22.64
C TYR A 108 20.72 -0.95 22.37
N VAL A 109 20.05 -1.66 21.47
CA VAL A 109 18.63 -1.51 21.19
C VAL A 109 17.92 -2.79 21.59
N PHE A 110 17.05 -2.68 22.58
CA PHE A 110 16.17 -3.76 23.00
C PHE A 110 14.80 -3.55 22.38
N GLN A 111 14.25 -4.64 21.87
CA GLN A 111 12.97 -4.64 21.17
C GLN A 111 12.09 -5.70 21.80
N THR A 112 10.85 -5.35 22.10
CA THR A 112 9.82 -6.32 22.48
C THR A 112 8.68 -6.22 21.49
N LYS A 113 8.31 -7.36 20.91
CA LYS A 113 7.07 -7.50 20.15
C LYS A 113 6.12 -8.32 21.01
N ALA A 114 4.99 -7.73 21.38
CA ALA A 114 3.92 -8.42 22.10
C ALA A 114 2.66 -8.36 21.25
N ALA A 115 1.99 -9.48 21.06
CA ALA A 115 0.76 -9.56 20.30
C ALA A 115 -0.21 -10.52 20.96
N CYS A 116 -1.49 -10.32 20.70
CA CYS A 116 -2.51 -11.30 20.99
C CYS A 116 -3.48 -11.40 19.81
N VAL A 117 -4.05 -12.58 19.61
CA VAL A 117 -5.02 -12.85 18.56
C VAL A 117 -6.31 -13.28 19.22
N LEU A 118 -7.35 -12.46 19.07
CA LEU A 118 -8.71 -12.79 19.49
C LEU A 118 -9.41 -13.51 18.34
N HIS A 119 -9.73 -14.78 18.55
CA HIS A 119 -10.41 -15.64 17.58
C HIS A 119 -11.92 -15.49 17.65
N GLU A 120 -12.62 -15.94 16.60
CA GLU A 120 -14.09 -15.86 16.52
C GLU A 120 -14.80 -16.66 17.63
N ASP A 121 -14.17 -17.74 18.11
CA ASP A 121 -14.69 -18.58 19.20
C ASP A 121 -14.44 -17.98 20.60
N GLY A 122 -13.80 -16.80 20.66
CA GLY A 122 -13.46 -16.09 21.89
C GLY A 122 -12.15 -16.56 22.53
N THR A 123 -11.43 -17.52 21.94
CA THR A 123 -10.11 -17.90 22.42
C THR A 123 -9.07 -16.81 22.10
N VAL A 124 -8.05 -16.70 22.95
CA VAL A 124 -6.98 -15.71 22.80
C VAL A 124 -5.63 -16.42 22.76
N ASP A 125 -4.90 -16.24 21.67
CA ASP A 125 -3.47 -16.58 21.62
C ASP A 125 -2.64 -15.37 22.05
N VAL A 126 -1.53 -15.59 22.74
CA VAL A 126 -0.57 -14.54 23.11
C VAL A 126 0.82 -14.90 22.59
N TYR A 127 1.50 -13.88 22.06
CA TYR A 127 2.85 -13.94 21.53
C TYR A 127 3.69 -12.85 22.17
N LYS A 128 4.92 -13.18 22.56
CA LYS A 128 5.89 -12.20 23.08
C LYS A 128 7.29 -12.61 22.65
N GLU A 129 8.00 -11.70 22.01
CA GLU A 129 9.35 -11.87 21.51
C GLU A 129 10.21 -10.71 22.03
N VAL A 130 11.42 -11.01 22.49
CA VAL A 130 12.42 -10.02 22.91
C VAL A 130 13.67 -10.19 22.06
N ALA A 131 14.16 -9.09 21.51
CA ALA A 131 15.36 -9.03 20.70
C ALA A 131 16.35 -7.98 21.23
N LEU A 132 17.64 -8.23 20.97
CA LEU A 132 18.75 -7.33 21.25
C LEU A 132 19.50 -7.05 19.94
N ASP A 133 19.60 -5.78 19.55
CA ASP A 133 20.20 -5.32 18.29
C ASP A 133 19.66 -6.06 17.06
N GLY A 134 18.34 -6.28 17.04
CA GLY A 134 17.63 -6.98 15.96
C GLY A 134 17.81 -8.50 15.97
N LYS A 135 18.51 -9.08 16.94
CA LYS A 135 18.66 -10.53 17.11
C LYS A 135 17.74 -11.05 18.20
N GLU A 136 16.92 -12.03 17.88
CA GLU A 136 16.01 -12.66 18.83
C GLU A 136 16.79 -13.27 20.01
N LEU A 137 16.30 -13.00 21.23
CA LEU A 137 16.92 -13.40 22.48
C LEU A 137 16.04 -14.41 23.22
N ILE A 138 14.75 -14.11 23.37
CA ILE A 138 13.76 -14.93 24.09
C ILE A 138 12.41 -14.83 23.39
N VAL A 139 11.70 -15.96 23.34
CA VAL A 139 10.34 -16.07 22.80
C VAL A 139 9.44 -16.71 23.86
N PHE A 140 8.18 -16.30 23.92
CA PHE A 140 7.16 -16.99 24.71
C PHE A 140 6.59 -18.17 23.93
N ASP A 141 6.80 -19.38 24.44
CA ASP A 141 6.19 -20.60 23.91
C ASP A 141 4.78 -20.75 24.49
N LYS A 142 3.77 -20.62 23.62
CA LYS A 142 2.36 -20.65 24.02
C LYS A 142 1.89 -22.04 24.45
N GLU A 143 2.48 -23.11 23.92
CA GLU A 143 2.10 -24.49 24.23
C GLU A 143 2.63 -24.90 25.60
N ARG A 144 3.88 -24.54 25.88
CA ARG A 144 4.56 -24.81 27.15
C ARG A 144 4.28 -23.77 28.22
N GLN A 145 3.75 -22.61 27.83
CA GLN A 145 3.47 -21.47 28.70
C GLN A 145 4.72 -20.95 29.43
N GLU A 146 5.85 -20.92 28.71
CA GLU A 146 7.15 -20.54 29.26
C GLU A 146 7.96 -19.71 28.26
N PHE A 147 8.89 -18.91 28.75
CA PHE A 147 9.90 -18.25 27.94
C PHE A 147 10.99 -19.23 27.53
N VAL A 148 11.23 -19.36 26.24
CA VAL A 148 12.29 -20.18 25.65
C VAL A 148 13.43 -19.30 25.11
N PRO A 149 14.69 -19.68 25.36
CA PRO A 149 15.83 -18.93 24.86
C PRO A 149 16.04 -19.21 23.36
N ALA A 150 16.24 -18.16 22.56
CA ALA A 150 16.62 -18.28 21.15
C ALA A 150 18.14 -18.51 20.99
N THR A 151 18.93 -18.15 22.00
CA THR A 151 20.39 -18.28 22.00
C THR A 151 20.90 -18.92 23.28
N GLN A 152 22.09 -19.52 23.23
CA GLN A 152 22.73 -20.12 24.40
C GLN A 152 22.99 -19.10 25.52
N GLU A 153 23.28 -17.85 25.16
CA GLU A 153 23.53 -16.76 26.09
C GLU A 153 22.27 -16.39 26.89
N ALA A 154 21.07 -16.64 26.34
CA ALA A 154 19.79 -16.30 26.96
C ALA A 154 19.24 -17.38 27.91
N VAL A 155 19.91 -18.53 28.06
CA VAL A 155 19.39 -19.66 28.86
C VAL A 155 19.15 -19.27 30.32
N LEU A 156 20.11 -18.58 30.95
CA LEU A 156 19.96 -18.14 32.34
C LEU A 156 18.84 -17.11 32.49
N LEU A 157 18.70 -16.20 31.52
CA LEU A 157 17.63 -15.20 31.50
C LEU A 157 16.25 -15.87 31.39
N ALA A 158 16.08 -16.85 30.51
CA ALA A 158 14.83 -17.59 30.38
C ALA A 158 14.47 -18.33 31.68
N GLN A 159 15.43 -18.98 32.34
CA GLN A 159 15.22 -19.63 33.63
C GLN A 159 14.78 -18.64 34.72
N LEU A 160 15.38 -17.44 34.76
CA LEU A 160 15.01 -16.39 35.71
C LEU A 160 13.60 -15.88 35.44
N LEU A 161 13.25 -15.61 34.19
CA LEU A 161 11.90 -15.16 33.80
C LEU A 161 10.83 -16.20 34.16
N ASN A 162 11.08 -17.48 33.86
CA ASN A 162 10.13 -18.55 34.19
C ASN A 162 9.98 -18.79 35.70
N LYS A 163 10.96 -18.37 36.52
CA LYS A 163 10.94 -18.53 37.97
C LYS A 163 10.42 -17.29 38.73
N GLN A 164 10.75 -16.09 38.26
CA GLN A 164 10.49 -14.83 38.96
C GLN A 164 9.30 -14.04 38.38
N ALA A 165 9.05 -14.14 37.08
CA ALA A 165 8.15 -13.22 36.39
C ALA A 165 6.74 -13.78 36.17
N ASN A 166 6.39 -14.93 36.78
CA ASN A 166 5.14 -15.67 36.56
C ASN A 166 4.66 -15.49 35.12
N ALA A 167 5.29 -16.16 34.15
CA ALA A 167 4.91 -16.05 32.73
C ALA A 167 3.39 -16.21 32.49
N MET A 168 2.71 -16.92 33.39
CA MET A 168 1.26 -17.00 33.49
C MET A 168 0.55 -15.67 33.82
N GLU A 169 1.04 -14.85 34.74
CA GLU A 169 0.50 -13.51 35.04
C GLU A 169 0.67 -12.57 33.85
N ASP A 170 1.85 -12.57 33.21
CA ASP A 170 2.11 -11.82 31.97
C ASP A 170 1.12 -12.23 30.87
N LYS A 171 0.89 -13.54 30.72
CA LYS A 171 -0.10 -14.10 29.79
C LYS A 171 -1.51 -13.64 30.12
N ILE A 172 -1.98 -13.83 31.36
CA ILE A 172 -3.33 -13.44 31.80
C ILE A 172 -3.55 -11.94 31.61
N PHE A 173 -2.55 -11.12 31.93
CA PHE A 173 -2.59 -9.68 31.70
C PHE A 173 -2.78 -9.38 30.21
N MET A 174 -1.96 -9.97 29.34
CA MET A 174 -2.06 -9.78 27.89
C MET A 174 -3.41 -10.26 27.33
N GLU A 175 -3.94 -11.40 27.78
CA GLU A 175 -5.25 -11.91 27.35
C GLU A 175 -6.40 -10.96 27.72
N ASN A 176 -6.36 -10.44 28.95
CA ASN A 176 -7.34 -9.47 29.44
C ASN A 176 -7.24 -8.13 28.68
N GLU A 177 -6.03 -7.59 28.54
CA GLU A 177 -5.78 -6.38 27.76
C GLU A 177 -6.26 -6.56 26.32
N CYS A 178 -5.98 -7.72 25.70
CA CYS A 178 -6.42 -8.05 24.35
C CYS A 178 -7.93 -7.92 24.19
N THR A 179 -8.65 -8.64 25.04
CA THR A 179 -10.10 -8.77 24.97
C THR A 179 -10.75 -7.42 25.21
N GLN A 180 -10.28 -6.69 26.23
CA GLN A 180 -10.81 -5.36 26.56
C GLN A 180 -10.55 -4.35 25.44
N HIS A 181 -9.32 -4.25 24.94
CA HIS A 181 -8.95 -3.27 23.93
C HIS A 181 -9.60 -3.54 22.59
N LEU A 182 -9.58 -4.79 22.10
CA LEU A 182 -10.19 -5.13 20.83
C LEU A 182 -11.71 -4.91 20.87
N THR A 183 -12.38 -5.34 21.95
CA THR A 183 -13.81 -5.09 22.13
C THR A 183 -14.14 -3.59 22.15
N LEU A 184 -13.27 -2.77 22.76
CA LEU A 184 -13.47 -1.32 22.85
C LEU A 184 -13.20 -0.60 21.53
N TYR A 185 -12.11 -0.93 20.83
CA TYR A 185 -11.62 -0.15 19.68
C TYR A 185 -12.19 -0.59 18.33
N LEU A 186 -12.45 -1.88 18.12
CA LEU A 186 -12.92 -2.39 16.82
C LEU A 186 -14.14 -1.65 16.27
N PRO A 187 -15.18 -1.29 17.05
CA PRO A 187 -16.32 -0.52 16.56
C PRO A 187 -15.94 0.87 16.01
N TYR A 188 -14.87 1.47 16.53
CA TYR A 188 -14.43 2.84 16.20
C TYR A 188 -13.41 2.88 15.07
N ILE A 189 -12.68 1.79 14.84
CA ILE A 189 -11.65 1.70 13.80
C ILE A 189 -12.09 0.88 12.59
N LYS A 190 -13.29 0.30 12.60
CA LYS A 190 -13.80 -0.60 11.55
C LYS A 190 -13.57 -0.07 10.13
N ASN A 191 -13.88 1.20 9.87
CA ASN A 191 -13.72 1.80 8.54
C ASN A 191 -12.25 1.83 8.05
N TYR A 192 -11.29 1.78 8.97
CA TYR A 192 -9.86 1.70 8.66
C TYR A 192 -9.42 0.27 8.35
N LEU A 193 -10.16 -0.73 8.84
CA LEU A 193 -9.96 -2.16 8.59
C LEU A 193 -10.74 -2.66 7.36
N ASP A 194 -11.56 -1.82 6.75
CA ASP A 194 -12.30 -2.18 5.54
C ASP A 194 -11.33 -2.52 4.40
N LYS A 195 -11.63 -3.61 3.70
CA LYS A 195 -10.85 -4.06 2.55
C LYS A 195 -10.84 -2.99 1.45
N LYS A 196 -9.67 -2.69 0.92
CA LYS A 196 -9.47 -1.73 -0.19
C LYS A 196 -9.01 -2.47 -1.43
N VAL A 197 -9.72 -2.23 -2.53
CA VAL A 197 -9.48 -2.90 -3.81
C VAL A 197 -8.20 -2.37 -4.47
N PRO A 198 -7.29 -3.25 -4.95
CA PRO A 198 -6.07 -2.83 -5.64
C PRO A 198 -6.36 -2.05 -6.93
N ARG A 199 -5.56 -1.02 -7.17
CA ARG A 199 -5.42 -0.35 -8.47
C ARG A 199 -4.16 -0.86 -9.15
N VAL A 200 -4.20 -0.96 -10.47
CA VAL A 200 -3.12 -1.53 -11.26
C VAL A 200 -2.66 -0.54 -12.33
N LYS A 201 -1.35 -0.36 -12.46
CA LYS A 201 -0.71 0.36 -13.55
C LYS A 201 0.33 -0.52 -14.20
N LEU A 202 0.17 -0.76 -15.49
CA LEU A 202 1.13 -1.46 -16.30
C LEU A 202 2.04 -0.48 -17.05
N SER A 203 3.28 -0.87 -17.28
CA SER A 203 4.26 -0.12 -18.08
C SER A 203 5.37 -1.05 -18.55
N SER A 204 6.09 -0.69 -19.61
CA SER A 204 7.32 -1.37 -20.02
C SER A 204 8.51 -0.43 -20.00
N SER A 205 9.71 -1.01 -19.93
CA SER A 205 10.98 -0.35 -20.22
C SER A 205 11.78 -1.18 -21.21
N GLU A 206 12.53 -0.50 -22.07
CA GLU A 206 13.45 -1.14 -23.02
C GLU A 206 14.88 -1.04 -22.48
N SER A 207 15.65 -2.10 -22.64
CA SER A 207 17.06 -2.16 -22.25
C SER A 207 17.85 -3.01 -23.25
N GLU A 208 19.19 -2.99 -23.15
CA GLU A 208 20.05 -3.83 -24.00
C GLU A 208 19.77 -5.33 -23.82
N SER A 209 19.26 -5.74 -22.65
CA SER A 209 18.89 -7.13 -22.35
C SER A 209 17.44 -7.49 -22.74
N GLY A 210 16.70 -6.58 -23.39
CA GLY A 210 15.34 -6.80 -23.87
C GLY A 210 14.29 -5.92 -23.20
N THR A 211 13.02 -6.28 -23.43
CA THR A 211 11.85 -5.55 -22.90
C THR A 211 11.52 -6.05 -21.50
N LYS A 212 11.29 -5.13 -20.56
CA LYS A 212 10.88 -5.44 -19.20
C LYS A 212 9.47 -4.93 -18.96
N LEU A 213 8.58 -5.79 -18.51
CA LEU A 213 7.20 -5.45 -18.15
C LEU A 213 7.13 -5.18 -16.65
N HIS A 214 6.35 -4.18 -16.25
CA HIS A 214 6.16 -3.80 -14.86
C HIS A 214 4.67 -3.76 -14.53
N CYS A 215 4.27 -4.51 -13.50
CA CYS A 215 2.94 -4.45 -12.92
C CYS A 215 3.03 -3.76 -11.55
N ARG A 216 2.55 -2.53 -11.47
CA ARG A 216 2.45 -1.80 -10.20
C ARG A 216 1.03 -1.94 -9.65
N VAL A 217 0.90 -2.61 -8.52
CA VAL A 217 -0.35 -2.78 -7.77
C VAL A 217 -0.29 -1.89 -6.54
N TYR A 218 -1.32 -1.09 -6.27
CA TYR A 218 -1.29 -0.09 -5.20
C TYR A 218 -2.67 0.27 -4.67
N GLY A 219 -2.72 0.82 -3.45
CA GLY A 219 -3.96 1.29 -2.83
C GLY A 219 -4.82 0.17 -2.24
N PHE A 220 -4.22 -1.01 -1.99
CA PHE A 220 -4.92 -2.17 -1.45
C PHE A 220 -4.73 -2.32 0.06
N TYR A 221 -5.68 -3.00 0.69
CA TYR A 221 -5.66 -3.42 2.10
C TYR A 221 -6.59 -4.64 2.25
N PRO A 222 -6.23 -5.71 2.98
CA PRO A 222 -5.06 -5.89 3.85
C PRO A 222 -3.72 -6.04 3.11
N ARG A 223 -2.63 -6.25 3.86
CA ARG A 223 -1.25 -6.29 3.32
C ARG A 223 -1.02 -7.41 2.31
N ASP A 224 -1.63 -8.57 2.51
CA ASP A 224 -1.33 -9.77 1.74
C ASP A 224 -1.94 -9.72 0.33
N VAL A 225 -1.09 -9.88 -0.69
CA VAL A 225 -1.45 -9.87 -2.11
C VAL A 225 -0.56 -10.84 -2.88
N GLU A 226 -1.11 -11.52 -3.88
CA GLU A 226 -0.34 -12.28 -4.87
C GLU A 226 -0.41 -11.58 -6.23
N VAL A 227 0.74 -11.42 -6.89
CA VAL A 227 0.84 -10.75 -8.19
C VAL A 227 1.70 -11.58 -9.14
N LYS A 228 1.11 -11.99 -10.27
CA LYS A 228 1.73 -12.87 -11.28
C LYS A 228 1.70 -12.25 -12.66
N TRP A 229 2.70 -12.55 -13.47
CA TRP A 229 2.68 -12.30 -14.90
C TRP A 229 2.34 -13.59 -15.64
N ILE A 230 1.38 -13.54 -16.55
CA ILE A 230 0.95 -14.68 -17.36
C ILE A 230 1.15 -14.36 -18.84
N LYS A 231 1.81 -15.27 -19.55
CA LYS A 231 1.96 -15.26 -21.01
C LYS A 231 0.89 -16.17 -21.64
N ASN A 232 0.26 -15.69 -22.70
CA ASN A 232 -0.74 -16.42 -23.50
C ASN A 232 -1.86 -17.06 -22.66
N GLY A 233 -2.21 -16.45 -21.53
CA GLY A 233 -3.26 -16.91 -20.61
C GLY A 233 -2.96 -18.20 -19.83
N ARG A 234 -1.74 -18.74 -19.89
CA ARG A 234 -1.40 -20.03 -19.25
C ARG A 234 -0.03 -20.08 -18.58
N ASP A 235 0.99 -19.45 -19.16
CA ASP A 235 2.38 -19.66 -18.78
C ASP A 235 2.79 -18.58 -17.76
N GLU A 236 3.00 -18.95 -16.50
CA GLU A 236 3.48 -18.00 -15.48
C GLU A 236 4.93 -17.61 -15.75
N ILE A 237 5.21 -16.31 -15.71
CA ILE A 237 6.55 -15.75 -15.81
C ILE A 237 6.99 -15.30 -14.42
N HIS A 238 8.03 -15.94 -13.91
CA HIS A 238 8.60 -15.58 -12.61
C HIS A 238 9.47 -14.32 -12.73
N SER A 239 9.37 -13.47 -11.71
CA SER A 239 10.27 -12.32 -11.58
C SER A 239 11.64 -12.78 -11.11
N GLU A 240 12.69 -12.23 -11.70
CA GLU A 240 14.06 -12.36 -11.19
C GLU A 240 14.32 -11.43 -9.99
N GLU A 241 13.42 -10.47 -9.75
CA GLU A 241 13.52 -9.50 -8.66
C GLU A 241 12.64 -9.92 -7.48
N ALA A 242 13.19 -9.88 -6.27
CA ALA A 242 12.40 -10.03 -5.06
C ALA A 242 11.48 -8.80 -4.90
N ALA A 243 10.20 -8.99 -5.20
CA ALA A 243 9.19 -7.95 -5.01
C ALA A 243 8.90 -7.75 -3.52
N GLN A 244 8.86 -6.50 -3.07
CA GLN A 244 8.54 -6.13 -1.69
C GLN A 244 7.22 -5.35 -1.64
N ILE A 245 6.38 -5.68 -0.66
CA ILE A 245 5.18 -4.92 -0.34
C ILE A 245 5.57 -3.74 0.54
N LEU A 246 5.33 -2.54 0.04
CA LEU A 246 5.67 -1.28 0.70
C LEU A 246 4.41 -0.61 1.26
N PRO A 247 4.48 -0.03 2.48
CA PRO A 247 3.36 0.72 3.06
C PRO A 247 3.21 2.10 2.41
N ASN A 248 1.99 2.61 2.37
CA ASN A 248 1.65 3.99 2.01
C ASN A 248 1.21 4.78 3.25
N PRO A 249 1.38 6.12 3.25
CA PRO A 249 0.95 6.97 4.38
C PRO A 249 -0.57 6.95 4.68
N ASP A 250 -1.39 6.53 3.73
CA ASP A 250 -2.86 6.42 3.87
C ASP A 250 -3.32 5.07 4.45
N GLY A 251 -2.39 4.25 4.93
CA GLY A 251 -2.64 2.92 5.49
C GLY A 251 -2.89 1.83 4.45
N THR A 252 -2.66 2.10 3.16
CA THR A 252 -2.71 1.08 2.10
C THR A 252 -1.32 0.55 1.76
N TYR A 253 -1.26 -0.44 0.89
CA TYR A 253 -0.01 -1.04 0.42
C TYR A 253 0.20 -0.87 -1.07
N GLN A 254 1.44 -1.09 -1.51
CA GLN A 254 1.82 -1.16 -2.92
C GLN A 254 2.91 -2.22 -3.15
N ILE A 255 2.93 -2.81 -4.34
CA ILE A 255 3.95 -3.75 -4.80
C ILE A 255 4.22 -3.51 -6.29
N ARG A 256 5.45 -3.79 -6.73
CA ARG A 256 5.81 -3.81 -8.15
C ARG A 256 6.42 -5.17 -8.48
N VAL A 257 5.84 -5.88 -9.44
CA VAL A 257 6.40 -7.12 -9.99
C VAL A 257 6.82 -6.87 -11.43
N SER A 258 8.10 -7.10 -11.72
CA SER A 258 8.69 -6.87 -13.04
C SER A 258 9.21 -8.17 -13.64
N VAL A 259 9.00 -8.38 -14.93
CA VAL A 259 9.51 -9.57 -15.66
C VAL A 259 10.22 -9.15 -16.93
N GLY A 260 11.35 -9.79 -17.23
CA GLY A 260 12.00 -9.68 -18.52
C GLY A 260 11.26 -10.56 -19.53
N VAL A 261 11.00 -10.03 -20.72
CA VAL A 261 10.34 -10.77 -21.81
C VAL A 261 11.08 -10.56 -23.12
N THR A 262 11.13 -11.60 -23.94
CA THR A 262 11.49 -11.48 -25.35
C THR A 262 10.20 -11.30 -26.15
N PRO A 263 10.00 -10.16 -26.84
CA PRO A 263 8.81 -9.96 -27.66
C PRO A 263 8.70 -11.06 -28.72
N GLU A 264 7.59 -11.79 -28.70
CA GLU A 264 7.24 -12.80 -29.71
C GLU A 264 5.99 -12.32 -30.44
N GLU A 265 5.96 -12.50 -31.76
CA GLU A 265 4.82 -12.09 -32.57
C GLU A 265 3.55 -12.85 -32.13
N GLY A 266 2.50 -12.10 -31.79
CA GLY A 266 1.24 -12.65 -31.31
C GLY A 266 1.21 -13.07 -29.84
N ALA A 267 2.33 -12.97 -29.10
CA ALA A 267 2.33 -13.23 -27.67
C ALA A 267 1.56 -12.15 -26.90
N THR A 268 0.74 -12.59 -25.95
CA THR A 268 0.01 -11.70 -25.04
C THR A 268 0.52 -11.87 -23.62
N TYR A 269 0.49 -10.77 -22.86
CA TYR A 269 0.94 -10.74 -21.47
C TYR A 269 -0.16 -10.11 -20.61
N SER A 270 -0.38 -10.65 -19.42
CA SER A 270 -1.34 -10.11 -18.45
C SER A 270 -0.78 -10.17 -17.04
N CYS A 271 -1.12 -9.17 -16.23
CA CYS A 271 -0.86 -9.19 -14.80
C CYS A 271 -2.10 -9.73 -14.06
N HIS A 272 -1.92 -10.75 -13.25
CA HIS A 272 -2.96 -11.41 -12.46
C HIS A 272 -2.75 -11.06 -10.99
N ILE A 273 -3.79 -10.57 -10.33
CA ILE A 273 -3.75 -10.11 -8.94
C ILE A 273 -4.79 -10.90 -8.13
N ASP A 274 -4.33 -11.60 -7.10
CA ASP A 274 -5.18 -12.21 -6.09
C ASP A 274 -5.06 -11.41 -4.78
N HIS A 275 -6.20 -11.03 -4.23
CA HIS A 275 -6.30 -10.21 -3.04
C HIS A 275 -7.65 -10.42 -2.37
N SER A 276 -7.68 -10.48 -1.04
CA SER A 276 -8.89 -10.83 -0.27
C SER A 276 -10.06 -9.84 -0.41
N SER A 277 -9.83 -8.66 -1.00
CA SER A 277 -10.88 -7.69 -1.35
C SER A 277 -11.59 -7.99 -2.68
N LEU A 278 -11.09 -8.95 -3.45
CA LEU A 278 -11.63 -9.31 -4.75
C LEU A 278 -12.42 -10.62 -4.63
N GLU A 279 -13.55 -10.71 -5.31
CA GLU A 279 -14.29 -11.99 -5.39
C GLU A 279 -13.57 -13.02 -6.27
N LYS A 280 -12.79 -12.55 -7.24
CA LYS A 280 -12.02 -13.35 -8.21
C LYS A 280 -10.74 -12.62 -8.57
N THR A 281 -9.75 -13.36 -9.05
CA THR A 281 -8.50 -12.82 -9.56
C THR A 281 -8.74 -11.71 -10.58
N LEU A 282 -8.11 -10.55 -10.37
CA LEU A 282 -8.14 -9.44 -11.31
C LEU A 282 -7.10 -9.67 -12.41
N VAL A 283 -7.54 -9.71 -13.66
CA VAL A 283 -6.68 -9.90 -14.84
C VAL A 283 -6.58 -8.60 -15.63
N VAL A 284 -5.38 -8.06 -15.75
CA VAL A 284 -5.10 -6.81 -16.47
C VAL A 284 -4.19 -7.12 -17.66
N PRO A 285 -4.69 -7.08 -18.92
CA PRO A 285 -3.87 -7.32 -20.10
C PRO A 285 -2.89 -6.16 -20.32
N PHE A 286 -1.67 -6.49 -20.74
CA PHE A 286 -0.67 -5.52 -21.18
C PHE A 286 -0.93 -5.14 -22.63
N GLU A 287 -1.43 -3.93 -22.84
CA GLU A 287 -1.54 -3.35 -24.17
C GLU A 287 -0.21 -2.70 -24.54
N THR A 288 0.45 -3.20 -25.59
CA THR A 288 1.49 -2.42 -26.25
C THR A 288 0.80 -1.21 -26.84
N GLU A 289 1.07 0.00 -26.33
CA GLU A 289 0.62 1.21 -26.99
C GLU A 289 1.12 1.16 -28.44
N THR A 290 0.21 0.84 -29.36
CA THR A 290 0.52 0.90 -30.77
C THR A 290 0.80 2.36 -31.05
N LYS A 291 2.07 2.70 -31.32
CA LYS A 291 2.52 3.95 -31.94
C LYS A 291 1.85 4.24 -33.30
N ASN A 292 0.80 3.51 -33.65
CA ASN A 292 -0.02 3.72 -34.83
C ASN A 292 -0.72 5.08 -34.78
N SER A 293 -1.11 5.62 -33.61
CA SER A 293 -1.80 6.93 -33.54
C SER A 293 -0.97 8.05 -34.19
N HIS A 294 0.33 8.11 -33.94
CA HIS A 294 1.22 9.10 -34.55
C HIS A 294 1.35 8.90 -36.07
N ILE A 295 1.39 7.67 -36.55
CA ILE A 295 1.49 7.36 -37.98
C ILE A 295 0.17 7.74 -38.69
N THR A 296 -1.00 7.46 -38.10
CA THR A 296 -2.29 7.88 -38.67
C THR A 296 -2.42 9.40 -38.73
N TYR A 297 -1.99 10.12 -37.69
CA TYR A 297 -2.02 11.59 -37.70
C TYR A 297 -1.09 12.17 -38.77
N ILE A 298 0.12 11.61 -38.96
CA ILE A 298 1.05 12.04 -40.01
C ILE A 298 0.45 11.77 -41.40
N LEU A 299 -0.16 10.60 -41.63
CA LEU A 299 -0.78 10.26 -42.92
C LEU A 299 -1.97 11.19 -43.25
N ILE A 300 -2.79 11.53 -42.27
CA ILE A 300 -3.89 12.49 -42.44
C ILE A 300 -3.34 13.89 -42.77
N ALA A 301 -2.33 14.35 -42.04
CA ALA A 301 -1.72 15.66 -42.28
C ALA A 301 -1.11 15.76 -43.70
N VAL A 302 -0.39 14.72 -44.14
CA VAL A 302 0.17 14.65 -45.49
C VAL A 302 -0.94 14.64 -46.55
N GLY A 303 -2.01 13.86 -46.34
CA GLY A 303 -3.14 13.81 -47.26
C GLY A 303 -3.82 15.18 -47.45
N VAL A 304 -4.00 15.93 -46.36
CA VAL A 304 -4.58 17.28 -46.39
C VAL A 304 -3.69 18.26 -47.18
N ILE A 305 -2.37 18.22 -46.97
CA ILE A 305 -1.43 19.09 -47.70
C ILE A 305 -1.48 18.83 -49.21
N VAL A 306 -1.51 17.57 -49.62
CA VAL A 306 -1.59 17.19 -51.04
C VAL A 306 -2.89 17.70 -51.68
N LEU A 307 -4.01 17.61 -50.98
CA LEU A 307 -5.30 18.13 -51.45
C LEU A 307 -5.27 19.65 -51.65
N PHE A 308 -4.70 20.40 -50.71
CA PHE A 308 -4.57 21.86 -50.84
C PHE A 308 -3.67 22.27 -52.02
N LEU A 309 -2.56 21.55 -52.23
CA LEU A 309 -1.68 21.80 -53.36
C LEU A 309 -2.39 21.53 -54.70
N ALA A 310 -3.13 20.41 -54.79
CA ALA A 310 -3.92 20.09 -55.98
C ALA A 310 -5.01 21.14 -56.27
N PHE A 311 -5.68 21.63 -55.23
CA PHE A 311 -6.69 22.68 -55.37
C PHE A 311 -6.06 24.02 -55.80
N GLY A 312 -4.90 24.38 -55.24
CA GLY A 312 -4.14 25.56 -55.62
C GLY A 312 -3.66 25.50 -57.08
N LEU A 313 -3.13 24.37 -57.52
CA LEU A 313 -2.75 24.11 -58.91
C LEU A 313 -3.96 24.19 -59.87
N GLY A 314 -5.07 23.56 -59.51
CA GLY A 314 -6.32 23.64 -60.30
C GLY A 314 -6.85 25.07 -60.43
N PHE A 315 -6.83 25.83 -59.34
CA PHE A 315 -7.24 27.23 -59.33
C PHE A 315 -6.30 28.13 -60.15
N PHE A 316 -4.99 27.87 -60.08
CA PHE A 316 -3.99 28.61 -60.86
C PHE A 316 -4.15 28.36 -62.37
N ILE A 317 -4.36 27.10 -62.78
CA ILE A 317 -4.63 26.74 -64.18
C ILE A 317 -5.94 27.39 -64.66
N GLN A 318 -7.00 27.37 -63.85
CA GLN A 318 -8.26 28.05 -64.20
C GLN A 318 -8.11 29.56 -64.38
N ARG A 319 -7.34 30.23 -63.51
CA ARG A 319 -7.04 31.66 -63.66
C ARG A 319 -6.23 31.94 -64.92
N LYS A 320 -5.26 31.09 -65.26
CA LYS A 320 -4.46 31.23 -66.49
C LYS A 320 -5.32 31.04 -67.75
N MET A 321 -6.27 30.11 -67.75
CA MET A 321 -7.23 29.90 -68.85
C MET A 321 -8.24 31.05 -68.98
N LYS A 322 -8.70 31.64 -67.87
CA LYS A 322 -9.55 32.84 -67.90
C LYS A 322 -8.79 34.08 -68.40
N GLY A 323 -7.50 34.21 -68.09
CA GLY A 323 -6.62 35.25 -68.63
C GLY A 323 -6.41 35.15 -70.15
N PHE A 324 -6.34 33.94 -70.69
CA PHE A 324 -6.23 33.73 -72.15
C PHE A 324 -7.51 34.09 -72.91
N LYS A 325 -8.70 33.84 -72.35
CA LYS A 325 -9.99 34.26 -72.96
C LYS A 325 -10.19 35.78 -72.94
N GLY A 326 -9.71 36.48 -71.91
CA GLY A 326 -9.78 37.95 -71.81
C GLY A 326 -8.90 38.69 -72.82
N SER A 327 -7.80 38.08 -73.27
CA SER A 327 -6.91 38.69 -74.28
C SER A 327 -7.46 38.59 -75.70
N GLN A 328 -8.24 37.55 -76.03
CA GLN A 328 -8.85 37.41 -77.37
C GLN A 328 -9.99 38.41 -77.59
N GLN A 329 -10.72 38.76 -76.52
CA GLN A 329 -11.84 39.70 -76.62
C GLN A 329 -11.36 41.16 -76.77
N ARG A 330 -10.20 41.52 -76.21
CA ARG A 330 -9.63 42.88 -76.31
C ARG A 330 -9.01 43.18 -77.67
N VAL A 331 -8.56 42.16 -78.41
CA VAL A 331 -8.07 42.32 -79.79
C VAL A 331 -9.24 42.59 -80.74
N SER A 332 -10.41 41.96 -80.54
CA SER A 332 -11.61 42.24 -81.35
C SER A 332 -12.27 43.60 -81.07
N THR A 333 -12.07 44.20 -79.89
CA THR A 333 -12.66 45.53 -79.56
C THR A 333 -11.81 46.68 -80.11
N ASN A 334 -10.48 46.53 -80.17
CA ASN A 334 -9.60 47.58 -80.72
C ASN A 334 -9.64 47.69 -82.26
N GLU A 335 -10.20 46.71 -82.97
CA GLU A 335 -10.41 46.79 -84.43
C GLU A 335 -11.74 47.47 -84.81
N GLN A 336 -12.65 47.70 -83.85
CA GLN A 336 -13.93 48.39 -84.09
C GLN A 336 -13.94 49.88 -83.69
N GLU A 337 -13.01 50.34 -82.84
CA GLU A 337 -12.94 51.76 -82.45
C GLU A 337 -12.11 52.64 -83.41
N THR A 338 -11.47 52.09 -84.44
CA THR A 338 -10.79 52.91 -85.49
C THR A 338 -11.66 53.15 -86.74
N THR A 339 -12.88 52.62 -86.81
CA THR A 339 -13.77 52.78 -87.99
C THR A 339 -15.06 53.55 -87.70
N GLN A 340 -15.14 54.23 -86.56
CA GLN A 340 -16.31 55.05 -86.19
C GLN A 340 -15.89 56.48 -85.79
N GLN A 341 -14.94 57.05 -86.54
CA GLN A 341 -14.68 58.50 -86.55
C GLN A 341 -14.42 59.00 -87.98
N GLU A 342 -15.17 58.46 -88.93
CA GLU A 342 -15.32 58.99 -90.28
C GLU A 342 -16.75 58.65 -90.75
N ASN A 343 -17.74 59.43 -90.27
CA ASN A 343 -19.06 59.67 -90.89
C ASN A 343 -20.02 60.29 -89.86
N ILE A 344 -19.85 61.57 -89.55
CA ILE A 344 -20.97 62.51 -89.34
C ILE A 344 -20.54 63.85 -89.94
N LEU A 345 -21.07 64.12 -91.14
CA LEU A 345 -21.35 65.46 -91.67
C LEU A 345 -22.43 66.13 -90.83
#